data_AF-A0A933XT65-F1
#
_entry.id   AF-A0A933XT65-F1
#
_cell.length_a   1.000
_cell.length_b   1.000
_cell.length_c   1.000
_cell.angle_alpha   90.00
_cell.angle_beta   90.00
_cell.angle_gamma   90.00
#
_symmetry.space_group_name_H-M   'P 1'
#
loop_
_entity.id
_entity.type
_entity.pdbx_description
1 polymer ?
#
loop_
_entity_poly.entity_id
_entity_poly.type
_entity_poly.pdbx_seq_one_letter_code
_entity_poly.pdbx_strand_id
1 'polypeptide(L)'
;MVQSVVNFFKLVRILRERGNWKLIRRCRRQLLDFILCGSGLGRKPFFLVVPYWFSLLRGLDMLVWRLETFGFLYLPESGEADRQRLNNYL
;
A
#
# COMPACT_ATOMS: atom_id res chain seq x y z
N MET A 1 -0.68 -5.50 20.14
CA MET A 1 -0.77 -6.42 18.97
C MET A 1 -2.14 -6.41 18.32
N VAL A 2 -3.25 -6.52 19.07
CA VAL A 2 -4.62 -6.55 18.52
C VAL A 2 -4.96 -5.32 17.66
N GLN A 3 -4.60 -4.10 18.10
CA GLN A 3 -4.82 -2.88 17.31
C GLN A 3 -4.13 -2.90 15.93
N SER A 4 -2.90 -3.42 15.84
CA SER A 4 -2.19 -3.53 14.56
C SER A 4 -2.86 -4.51 13.61
N VAL A 5 -3.42 -5.61 14.15
CA VAL A 5 -4.19 -6.58 13.36
C VAL A 5 -5.50 -5.96 12.87
N VAL A 6 -6.23 -5.24 13.72
CA VAL A 6 -7.44 -4.50 13.32
C VAL A 6 -7.13 -3.45 12.25
N ASN A 7 -6.03 -2.71 12.40
CA ASN A 7 -5.57 -1.74 11.42
C ASN A 7 -5.18 -2.40 10.09
N PHE A 8 -4.56 -3.58 10.14
CA PHE A 8 -4.29 -4.37 8.94
C PHE A 8 -5.58 -4.76 8.21
N PHE A 9 -6.59 -5.26 8.93
CA PHE A 9 -7.89 -5.56 8.33
C PHE A 9 -8.57 -4.32 7.75
N LYS A 10 -8.47 -3.16 8.40
CA LYS A 10 -8.95 -1.88 7.85
C LYS A 10 -8.21 -1.50 6.56
N LEU A 11 -6.89 -1.62 6.55
CA LEU A 11 -6.06 -1.36 5.35
C LEU A 11 -6.48 -2.27 4.20
N VAL A 12 -6.63 -3.57 4.45
CA VAL A 12 -7.06 -4.55 3.45
C VAL A 12 -8.45 -4.23 2.93
N ARG A 13 -9.36 -3.78 3.81
CA ARG A 13 -10.71 -3.35 3.40
C ARG A 13 -10.66 -2.11 2.50
N ILE A 14 -9.87 -1.09 2.87
CA ILE A 14 -9.67 0.12 2.05
C ILE A 14 -9.04 -0.22 0.69
N LEU A 15 -8.03 -1.09 0.67
CA LEU A 15 -7.42 -1.59 -0.57
C LEU A 15 -8.41 -2.40 -1.40
N ARG A 16 -9.34 -3.12 -0.78
CA ARG A 16 -10.36 -3.86 -1.52
C ARG A 16 -11.41 -2.96 -2.14
N GLU A 17 -11.84 -1.93 -1.41
CA GLU A 17 -12.88 -0.99 -1.84
C GLU A 17 -12.34 0.07 -2.82
N ARG A 18 -11.11 0.56 -2.63
CA ARG A 18 -10.52 1.67 -3.39
C ARG A 18 -9.21 1.33 -4.10
N GLY A 19 -8.72 0.10 -4.00
CA GLY A 19 -7.43 -0.27 -4.58
C GLY A 19 -7.45 -0.28 -6.10
N ASN A 20 -6.44 0.35 -6.70
CA ASN A 20 -6.13 0.18 -8.11
C ASN A 20 -5.41 -1.15 -8.34
N TRP A 21 -6.18 -2.24 -8.41
CA TRP A 21 -5.66 -3.59 -8.61
C TRP A 21 -4.83 -3.75 -9.89
N LYS A 22 -5.08 -2.95 -10.93
CA LYS A 22 -4.31 -2.97 -12.20
C LYS A 22 -2.89 -2.46 -11.98
N LEU A 23 -2.75 -1.33 -11.28
CA LEU A 23 -1.48 -0.72 -10.89
C LEU A 23 -0.75 -1.59 -9.86
N ILE A 24 -1.46 -2.10 -8.84
CA ILE A 24 -0.91 -3.02 -7.84
C ILE A 24 -0.35 -4.28 -8.52
N ARG A 25 -1.04 -4.84 -9.52
CA ARG A 25 -0.56 -6.03 -10.22
C ARG A 25 0.70 -5.75 -11.04
N ARG A 26 0.78 -4.60 -11.69
CA ARG A 26 1.95 -4.18 -12.50
C ARG A 26 3.15 -3.82 -11.64
N CYS A 27 2.93 -3.01 -10.59
CA CYS A 27 3.95 -2.56 -9.66
C CYS A 27 4.12 -3.51 -8.45
N ARG A 28 3.61 -4.74 -8.51
CA ARG A 28 3.66 -5.72 -7.41
C ARG A 28 5.09 -5.95 -6.92
N ARG A 29 6.08 -5.96 -7.83
CA ARG A 29 7.50 -6.09 -7.47
C ARG A 29 8.01 -4.88 -6.69
N GLN A 30 7.72 -3.65 -7.14
CA GLN A 30 8.10 -2.44 -6.41
C GLN A 30 7.39 -2.32 -5.06
N LEU A 31 6.11 -2.70 -5.00
CA LEU A 31 5.36 -2.77 -3.76
C LEU A 31 6.01 -3.79 -2.83
N LEU A 32 6.25 -5.02 -3.29
CA LEU A 32 6.93 -6.04 -2.50
C LEU A 32 8.32 -5.58 -2.05
N ASP A 33 9.12 -4.93 -2.90
CA ASP A 33 10.41 -4.39 -2.51
C ASP A 33 10.29 -3.26 -1.50
N PHE A 34 9.25 -2.43 -1.58
CA PHE A 34 8.97 -1.38 -0.59
C PHE A 34 8.50 -1.97 0.75
N ILE A 35 7.58 -2.95 0.71
CA ILE A 35 7.09 -3.69 1.87
C ILE A 35 8.26 -4.43 2.52
N LEU A 36 9.09 -5.10 1.72
CA LEU A 36 10.21 -5.91 2.18
C LEU A 36 11.48 -5.09 2.45
N CYS A 37 11.42 -3.76 2.31
CA CYS A 37 12.57 -2.86 2.36
C CYS A 37 13.77 -3.37 1.52
N GLY A 38 13.48 -4.00 0.38
CA GLY A 38 14.46 -4.61 -0.53
C GLY A 38 15.20 -3.61 -1.43
N SER A 39 14.65 -2.41 -1.64
CA SER A 39 15.14 -1.46 -2.66
C SER A 39 15.88 -0.21 -2.14
N GLY A 40 16.31 -0.14 -0.87
CA GLY A 40 17.05 1.03 -0.38
C GLY A 40 18.00 0.80 0.81
N LEU A 41 19.30 1.02 0.58
CA LEU A 41 20.38 1.38 1.53
C LEU A 41 20.56 0.58 2.84
N GLY A 42 20.08 -0.66 2.90
CA GLY A 42 20.43 -1.59 3.98
C GLY A 42 19.53 -2.81 3.97
N ARG A 43 20.02 -3.92 3.41
CA ARG A 43 19.37 -5.24 3.51
C ARG A 43 19.17 -5.58 4.99
N LYS A 44 17.99 -5.30 5.53
CA LYS A 44 17.60 -5.81 6.84
C LYS A 44 17.10 -7.25 6.64
N PRO A 45 17.41 -8.17 7.56
CA PRO A 45 16.88 -9.52 7.49
C PRO A 45 15.35 -9.46 7.55
N PHE A 46 14.69 -10.32 6.77
CA PHE A 46 13.24 -10.43 6.67
C PHE A 46 12.52 -10.48 8.03
N PHE A 47 13.17 -11.04 9.05
CA PHE A 47 12.67 -11.08 10.43
C PHE A 47 12.51 -9.71 11.11
N LEU A 48 13.31 -8.70 10.72
CA LEU A 48 13.19 -7.32 11.21
C LEU A 48 12.19 -6.48 10.40
N VAL A 49 11.80 -6.96 9.21
CA VAL A 49 10.79 -6.29 8.37
C VAL A 49 9.40 -6.43 8.98
N VAL A 50 9.07 -7.60 9.53
CA VAL A 50 7.75 -7.86 10.16
C VAL A 50 7.45 -6.89 11.32
N PRO A 51 8.34 -6.70 12.33
CA PRO A 51 8.09 -5.74 13.40
C PRO A 51 8.10 -4.28 12.91
N TYR A 52 8.93 -3.95 11.92
CA TYR A 52 8.90 -2.64 11.26
C TYR A 52 7.56 -2.37 10.56
N TRP A 53 7.00 -3.38 9.89
CA TRP A 53 5.66 -3.34 9.31
C TRP A 53 4.57 -3.19 10.36
N PHE A 54 4.67 -3.91 11.47
CA PHE A 54 3.75 -3.79 12.59
C PHE A 54 3.80 -2.39 13.24
N SER A 55 4.98 -1.77 13.26
CA SER A 55 5.17 -0.37 13.66
C SER A 55 4.49 0.60 12.68
N LEU A 56 4.67 0.40 11.37
CA LEU A 56 3.99 1.20 10.34
C LEU A 56 2.47 1.06 10.39
N LEU A 57 1.95 -0.15 10.64
CA LEU A 57 0.52 -0.42 10.83
C LEU A 57 -0.08 0.27 12.06
N ARG A 58 0.75 0.67 13.03
CA ARG A 58 0.33 1.51 14.15
C ARG A 58 0.01 2.93 13.68
N GLY A 59 0.68 3.42 12.64
CA GLY A 59 0.39 4.67 11.91
C GLY A 59 -0.36 4.40 10.60
N LEU A 60 -1.51 3.73 10.69
CA LEU A 60 -2.35 3.34 9.54
C LEU A 60 -2.57 4.49 8.55
N ASP A 61 -2.86 5.69 9.07
CA ASP A 61 -3.13 6.87 8.24
C ASP A 61 -1.95 7.25 7.35
N MET A 62 -0.72 7.09 7.84
CA MET A 62 0.50 7.35 7.07
C MET A 62 0.70 6.31 5.97
N LEU A 63 0.34 5.04 6.23
CA LEU A 63 0.37 3.98 5.21
C LEU A 63 -0.70 4.22 4.14
N VAL A 64 -1.92 4.58 4.53
CA VAL A 64 -3.00 4.92 3.61
C VAL A 64 -2.60 6.10 2.74
N TRP A 65 -2.08 7.18 3.35
CA TRP A 65 -1.61 8.35 2.62
C TRP A 65 -0.49 8.04 1.64
N ARG A 66 0.46 7.15 2.01
CA ARG A 66 1.49 6.67 1.08
C ARG A 66 0.88 5.90 -0.08
N LEU A 67 -0.05 4.99 0.18
CA LEU A 67 -0.72 4.21 -0.86
C LEU A 67 -1.56 5.09 -1.80
N GLU A 68 -2.18 6.16 -1.28
CA GLU A 68 -2.85 7.19 -2.08
C GLU A 68 -1.85 7.98 -2.92
N THR A 69 -0.74 8.43 -2.33
CA THR A 69 0.31 9.19 -3.04
C THR A 69 0.93 8.39 -4.18
N PHE A 70 1.14 7.09 -3.98
CA PHE A 70 1.64 6.20 -5.04
C PHE A 70 0.58 5.84 -6.09
N GLY A 71 -0.68 6.24 -5.90
CA GLY A 71 -1.80 5.92 -6.80
C GLY A 71 -2.29 4.47 -6.69
N PHE A 72 -1.87 3.74 -5.65
CA PHE A 72 -2.39 2.39 -5.35
C PHE A 72 -3.82 2.43 -4.82
N LEU A 73 -4.22 3.55 -4.22
CA LEU A 73 -5.60 3.83 -3.82
C LEU A 73 -6.15 4.92 -4.74
N TYR A 74 -7.34 4.67 -5.27
CA TYR A 74 -8.12 5.69 -5.96
C TYR A 74 -8.64 6.70 -4.94
N LEU A 75 -8.57 8.00 -5.27
CA LEU A 75 -9.16 9.04 -4.43
C LEU A 75 -10.67 8.78 -4.28
N PRO A 76 -11.26 9.05 -3.10
CA PRO A 76 -12.70 8.90 -2.88
C PRO A 76 -13.56 9.61 -3.93
N GLU A 77 -13.07 10.72 -4.48
CA GLU A 77 -13.77 11.54 -5.48
C GLU A 77 -13.45 11.16 -6.94
N SER A 78 -12.57 10.18 -7.16
CA SER A 78 -12.23 9.76 -8.53
C SER A 78 -13.36 8.93 -9.15
N GLY A 79 -14.06 9.56 -10.11
CA GLY A 79 -15.05 8.90 -10.96
C GLY A 79 -14.42 7.84 -11.86
N GLU A 80 -15.23 6.95 -12.42
CA GLU A 80 -14.76 5.85 -13.29
C GLU A 80 -13.92 6.34 -14.48
N ALA A 81 -14.22 7.53 -15.00
CA ALA A 81 -13.47 8.18 -16.07
C ALA A 81 -12.03 8.55 -15.67
N ASP A 82 -11.80 9.05 -14.46
CA ASP A 82 -10.46 9.38 -13.96
C ASP A 82 -9.65 8.12 -13.67
N ARG A 83 -10.32 7.07 -13.18
CA ARG A 83 -9.70 5.74 -13.00
C ARG A 83 -9.23 5.16 -14.33
N GLN A 84 -10.04 5.28 -15.38
CA GLN A 84 -9.66 4.85 -16.72
C GLN A 84 -8.51 5.70 -17.29
N ARG A 85 -8.53 7.03 -17.10
CA ARG A 85 -7.42 7.90 -17.50
C ARG A 85 -6.11 7.50 -16.83
N LEU A 86 -6.10 7.33 -15.51
CA LEU A 86 -4.90 6.87 -14.77
C LEU A 86 -4.40 5.52 -15.30
N ASN A 87 -5.32 4.60 -15.60
CA ASN A 87 -4.99 3.28 -16.16
C ASN A 87 -4.54 3.29 -17.62
N ASN A 88 -4.73 4.39 -18.36
CA ASN A 88 -4.23 4.57 -19.73
C ASN A 88 -2.80 5.11 -19.75
N TYR A 89 -2.37 5.83 -18.71
CA TYR A 89 -0.97 6.28 -18.56
C TYR A 89 -0.03 5.20 -18.00
N LEU A 90 -0.59 4.05 -17.59
CA LEU A 90 0.16 2.89 -17.11
C LEU A 90 0.39 1.89 -18.23
#